data_AF-A0A354F6U1-F1
#
_entry.id   AF-A0A354F6U1-F1
#
_cell.length_a   1.000
_cell.length_b   1.000
_cell.length_c   1.000
_cell.angle_alpha   90.00
_cell.angle_beta   90.00
_cell.angle_gamma   90.00
#
_symmetry.space_group_name_H-M   'P 1'
#
loop_
_entity.id
_entity.type
_entity.pdbx_description
1 polymer ?
#
loop_
_entity_poly.entity_id
_entity_poly.type
_entity_poly.pdbx_seq_one_letter_code
_entity_poly.pdbx_strand_id
1 'polypeptide(L)' 'MQIFKIDQSNPDPEIILEITDLLRTGGVIAFPTDTFYGLGVDIFNYTAIERIFKIKERMYEKPILILISD' A
#
# COMPACT_ATOMS: atom_id res chain seq x y z
N MET A 1 -11.70 7.47 3.24
CA MET A 1 -11.42 6.17 2.61
C MET A 1 -12.00 6.22 1.21
N GLN A 2 -11.16 6.10 0.18
CA GLN A 2 -11.56 6.05 -1.22
C GLN A 2 -11.47 4.60 -1.71
N ILE A 3 -12.34 4.20 -2.64
CA ILE A 3 -12.37 2.85 -3.22
C ILE A 3 -12.17 3.00 -4.72
N PHE A 4 -11.11 2.38 -5.22
CA PHE A 4 -10.80 2.31 -6.65
C PHE A 4 -11.14 0.92 -7.16
N LYS A 5 -11.92 0.85 -8.24
CA LYS A 5 -12.16 -0.41 -8.95
C LYS A 5 -11.14 -0.50 -10.09
N ILE A 6 -10.27 -1.51 -10.03
CA ILE A 6 -9.18 -1.70 -10.99
C ILE A 6 -9.38 -3.03 -11.72
N ASP A 7 -9.29 -3.00 -13.04
CA ASP A 7 -9.13 -4.21 -13.85
C ASP A 7 -7.67 -4.67 -13.76
N GLN A 8 -7.44 -5.89 -13.27
CA GLN A 8 -6.08 -6.43 -13.10
C GLN A 8 -5.38 -6.70 -14.43
N SER A 9 -6.14 -6.96 -15.50
CA SER A 9 -5.59 -7.25 -16.83
C SER A 9 -5.28 -5.98 -17.63
N ASN A 10 -5.95 -4.87 -17.31
CA ASN A 10 -5.77 -3.59 -17.97
C ASN A 10 -6.11 -2.43 -17.00
N PRO A 11 -5.21 -2.11 -16.06
CA PRO A 11 -5.46 -1.07 -15.07
C PRO A 11 -5.51 0.32 -15.71
N ASP A 12 -6.44 1.15 -15.24
CA ASP A 12 -6.54 2.54 -15.69
C ASP A 12 -5.30 3.35 -15.22
N PRO A 13 -4.49 3.89 -16.14
CA PRO A 13 -3.29 4.63 -15.78
C PRO A 13 -3.54 5.85 -14.89
N GLU A 14 -4.67 6.54 -15.04
CA GLU A 14 -4.98 7.73 -14.23
C GLU A 14 -5.22 7.34 -12.77
N ILE A 15 -5.92 6.23 -12.54
CA ILE A 15 -6.14 5.68 -11.20
C ILE A 15 -4.81 5.24 -10.57
N ILE A 16 -3.93 4.58 -11.35
CA ILE A 16 -2.62 4.16 -10.86
C ILE A 16 -1.76 5.36 -10.46
N LEU A 17 -1.80 6.45 -11.24
CA LEU A 17 -1.12 7.70 -10.91
C LEU A 17 -1.65 8.31 -9.62
N GLU A 18 -2.97 8.42 -9.44
CA GLU A 18 -3.57 8.95 -8.21
C GLU A 18 -3.14 8.14 -6.97
N ILE A 19 -3.16 6.80 -7.07
CA ILE A 19 -2.73 5.91 -5.99
C ILE A 19 -1.23 6.08 -5.69
N THR A 20 -0.41 6.29 -6.71
CA THR A 20 1.04 6.49 -6.57
C THR A 20 1.35 7.80 -5.85
N ASP A 21 0.64 8.88 -6.18
CA ASP A 21 0.78 10.17 -5.49
C ASP A 21 0.32 10.09 -4.03
N LEU A 22 -0.74 9.33 -3.77
CA LEU A 22 -1.18 9.02 -2.40
C LEU A 22 -0.10 8.27 -1.62
N LEU A 23 0.56 7.28 -2.21
CA LEU A 23 1.67 6.56 -1.56
C LEU A 23 2.85 7.49 -1.25
N ARG A 24 3.27 8.31 -2.23
CA ARG A 24 4.39 9.27 -2.08
C ARG A 24 4.16 10.28 -0.96
N THR A 25 2.90 10.70 -0.77
CA THR A 25 2.50 11.62 0.30
C THR A 25 2.28 10.94 1.66
N GLY A 26 2.58 9.64 1.77
CA GLY A 26 2.50 8.88 3.02
C GLY A 26 1.13 8.30 3.33
N GLY A 27 0.30 8.13 2.30
CA GLY A 27 -0.95 7.40 2.35
C GLY A 27 -0.73 5.88 2.48
N VAL A 28 -1.78 5.20 2.91
CA VAL A 28 -1.82 3.74 3.10
C VAL A 28 -2.86 3.17 2.14
N ILE A 29 -2.49 2.12 1.40
CA ILE A 29 -3.39 1.43 0.48
C ILE A 29 -3.72 0.04 1.00
N ALA A 30 -4.89 -0.46 0.62
CA ALA A 30 -5.22 -1.88 0.70
C ALA A 30 -5.35 -2.42 -0.73
N PHE A 31 -4.68 -3.53 -1.05
CA PHE A 31 -4.67 -4.10 -2.40
C PHE A 31 -4.85 -5.63 -2.35
N PRO A 32 -5.49 -6.23 -3.37
CA PRO A 32 -5.71 -7.67 -3.40
C PRO A 32 -4.39 -8.42 -3.64
N THR A 33 -4.27 -9.61 -3.07
CA THR A 33 -3.28 -10.63 -3.45
C THR A 33 -3.98 -11.95 -3.72
N ASP A 34 -3.22 -13.00 -4.01
CA ASP A 34 -3.72 -14.37 -4.16
C ASP A 34 -4.32 -14.97 -2.88
N THR A 35 -3.87 -14.51 -1.71
CA THR A 35 -4.24 -15.06 -0.40
C THR A 35 -5.14 -14.11 0.40
N PHE A 36 -4.62 -12.94 0.75
CA PHE A 36 -5.31 -11.93 1.55
C PHE A 36 -5.04 -10.53 1.04
N TYR A 37 -5.83 -9.54 1.47
CA TYR A 37 -5.49 -8.16 1.15
C TYR A 37 -4.21 -7.73 1.87
N GLY A 38 -3.31 -7.11 1.12
CA GLY A 38 -2.12 -6.44 1.65
C GLY A 38 -2.44 -5.01 2.07
N LEU A 39 -1.73 -4.52 3.07
CA LEU A 39 -1.63 -3.09 3.35
C LEU A 39 -0.26 -2.61 2.89
N GLY A 40 -0.23 -1.57 2.07
CA GLY A 40 0.98 -1.04 1.44
C GLY A 40 1.19 0.43 1.74
N VAL A 41 2.46 0.81 1.85
CA VAL A 41 2.95 2.18 1.96
C VAL A 41 4.24 2.32 1.17
N ASP A 42 4.65 3.55 0.89
CA ASP A 42 5.99 3.84 0.39
C ASP A 42 7.05 3.47 1.45
N ILE A 43 7.99 2.60 1.08
CA ILE A 43 9.07 2.11 1.95
C ILE A 43 10.09 3.19 2.32
N PHE A 44 10.16 4.29 1.56
CA PHE A 44 11.05 5.41 1.85
C PHE A 44 10.39 6.47 2.75
N ASN A 45 9.10 6.31 3.06
CA ASN A 45 8.36 7.22 3.91
C ASN A 45 8.19 6.64 5.33
N TYR A 46 9.07 7.04 6.25
CA TYR A 46 9.09 6.55 7.63
C TYR A 46 7.75 6.77 8.36
N THR A 47 7.13 7.95 8.18
CA THR A 47 5.82 8.26 8.76
C THR A 47 4.74 7.31 8.27
N ALA A 48 4.78 6.90 6.99
CA ALA A 48 3.84 5.93 6.44
C ALA A 48 4.07 4.51 7.02
N ILE A 49 5.32 4.13 7.23
CA ILE A 49 5.67 2.85 7.88
C ILE A 49 5.08 2.80 9.30
N GLU A 50 5.25 3.84 10.11
CA GLU A 50 4.65 3.92 11.45
C GLU A 50 3.12 3.77 11.41
N ARG A 51 2.47 4.34 10.39
CA ARG A 51 1.02 4.18 10.19
C ARG A 51 0.63 2.73 9.97
N ILE A 52 1.40 1.93 9.21
CA ILE A 52 1.11 0.49 9.06
C ILE A 52 1.21 -0.22 10.41
N PHE A 53 2.26 0.02 11.21
CA PHE A 53 2.38 -0.62 12.52
C PHE A 53 1.21 -0.27 13.43
N LYS A 54 0.78 1.00 13.43
CA LYS A 54 -0.38 1.46 14.19
C LYS A 54 -1.69 0.84 13.71
N ILE A 55 -1.95 0.83 12.41
CA ILE A 55 -3.18 0.27 11.82
C ILE A 55 -3.28 -1.24 12.08
N LYS A 56 -2.16 -1.96 11.98
CA LYS A 56 -2.12 -3.41 12.20
C LYS A 56 -1.98 -3.81 13.66
N GLU A 57 -1.89 -2.85 14.58
CA GLU A 57 -1.54 -3.07 16.00
C GLU A 57 -0.34 -4.02 16.15
N ARG A 58 0.66 -3.82 15.29
CA ARG A 58 1.80 -4.71 15.15
C ARG A 58 2.96 -4.22 16.00
N MET A 59 3.60 -5.14 16.72
CA MET A 59 4.85 -4.87 17.43
C MET A 59 6.01 -4.69 16.44
N TYR A 60 6.91 -3.75 16.70
CA TYR A 60 8.00 -3.37 15.78
C TYR A 60 9.01 -4.49 15.51
N GLU A 61 9.14 -5.44 16.44
CA GLU A 61 10.03 -6.61 16.31
C GLU A 61 9.53 -7.61 15.24
N LYS A 62 8.26 -7.50 14.84
CA LYS A 62 7.69 -8.36 13.79
C LYS A 62 7.92 -7.71 12.42
N PRO A 63 8.78 -8.28 11.56
CA PRO A 63 9.15 -7.66 10.29
C PRO A 63 7.95 -7.50 9.34
N ILE A 64 8.05 -6.55 8.41
CA ILE A 64 7.08 -6.33 7.34
C ILE A 64 7.75 -6.74 6.02
N LEU A 65 6.95 -7.27 5.10
CA LEU A 65 7.38 -7.70 3.77
C LEU A 65 7.64 -6.47 2.89
N ILE A 66 8.68 -6.52 2.06
CA ILE A 66 8.94 -5.51 1.00
C ILE A 66 8.48 -6.11 -0.33
N LEU A 67 7.70 -5.35 -1.09
CA LEU A 67 7.26 -5.73 -2.43
C LEU A 67 8.12 -5.02 -3.47
N ILE A 68 8.62 -5.80 -4.43
CA ILE A 68 9.44 -5.35 -5.56
C ILE A 68 8.80 -5.89 -6.85
N SER A 69 8.92 -5.14 -7.94
CA SER A 69 8.27 -5.43 -9.23
C SER A 69 9.26 -5.73 -10.37
N ASP A 70 10.53 -5.99 -10.01
CA ASP A 70 11.70 -6.18 -10.89
C ASP A 70 12.43 -4.88 -11.29
#